data_AF-A0A1T4JLB0-F1
#
_entry.id   AF-A0A1T4JLB0-F1
#
_cell.length_a   1.000
_cell.length_b   1.000
_cell.length_c   1.000
_cell.angle_alpha   90.00
_cell.angle_beta   90.00
_cell.angle_gamma   90.00
#
_symmetry.space_group_name_H-M   'P 1'
#
loop_
_entity.id
_entity.type
_entity.pdbx_description
1 polymer ?
#
loop_
_entity_poly.entity_id
_entity_poly.type
_entity_poly.pdbx_seq_one_letter_code
_entity_poly.pdbx_strand_id
1 'polypeptide(L)'
;MNFGYWYYRRYFDTLRINGKGEVVNFSEFNKGDHDKLKEVKIIPEMPCEDFGKGLIETFELKTTYPGLVCGIGYHHEVNKPKSSGNQTDKEDSAEVYNLGMYFDYTSGLPVIPGSSIKGMLRSAILEWGFLEDKDVLKKCGFGENKGIDAEKFIKTVFEGKGLSIYDRDIFLDAVPIGTPKQYLFGEDYITHHPHPLQNPKPVRFLRVNPGVTYQFRFILKDHGGFPAEFKLKLFKEIICTFGLGAKTNVGYGQFVEK
;
A
#
# COMPACT_ATOMS: atom_id res chain seq x y z
N MET A 1 14.29 -11.94 -7.46
CA MET A 1 14.24 -12.16 -5.99
C MET A 1 12.81 -11.84 -5.55
N ASN A 2 12.14 -12.72 -4.81
CA ASN A 2 10.83 -12.43 -4.24
C ASN A 2 11.03 -11.61 -2.94
N PHE A 3 10.58 -10.35 -2.92
CA PHE A 3 10.86 -9.44 -1.79
C PHE A 3 10.11 -9.84 -0.53
N GLY A 4 8.85 -10.29 -0.66
CA GLY A 4 8.06 -10.78 0.47
C GLY A 4 8.69 -12.00 1.15
N TYR A 5 9.17 -12.97 0.37
CA TYR A 5 9.90 -14.13 0.92
C TYR A 5 11.19 -13.71 1.63
N TRP A 6 11.92 -12.76 1.05
CA TRP A 6 13.11 -12.23 1.72
C TRP A 6 12.74 -11.55 3.04
N TYR A 7 11.76 -10.64 3.02
CA TYR A 7 11.34 -9.86 4.19
C TYR A 7 10.82 -10.75 5.33
N TYR A 8 9.89 -11.66 5.06
CA TYR A 8 9.27 -12.46 6.12
C TYR A 8 10.02 -13.73 6.52
N ARG A 9 11.01 -14.18 5.72
CA ARG A 9 11.76 -15.40 6.01
C ARG A 9 13.24 -15.12 6.13
N ARG A 10 13.88 -14.73 5.02
CA ARG A 10 15.35 -14.65 4.95
C ARG A 10 15.96 -13.52 5.78
N TYR A 11 15.20 -12.46 6.02
CA TYR A 11 15.60 -11.33 6.86
C TYR A 11 16.02 -11.80 8.27
N PHE A 12 15.35 -12.83 8.78
CA PHE A 12 15.64 -13.38 10.11
C PHE A 12 16.75 -14.46 10.10
N ASP A 13 17.26 -14.87 8.93
CA ASP A 13 18.29 -15.93 8.82
C ASP A 13 19.57 -15.58 9.62
N THR A 14 19.88 -14.29 9.75
CA THR A 14 21.06 -13.80 10.48
C THR A 14 20.82 -13.61 11.97
N LEU A 15 19.59 -13.78 12.47
CA LEU A 15 19.28 -13.67 13.89
C LEU A 15 19.55 -14.98 14.60
N ARG A 16 20.28 -14.92 15.71
CA ARG A 16 20.46 -16.06 16.60
C ARG A 16 19.40 -16.02 17.69
N ILE A 17 18.56 -17.05 17.76
CA ILE A 17 17.45 -17.16 18.71
C ILE A 17 17.73 -18.30 19.71
N ASN A 18 17.40 -18.11 21.00
CA ASN A 18 17.52 -19.16 22.02
C ASN A 18 16.35 -20.16 21.96
N GLY A 19 16.41 -21.23 22.77
CA GLY A 19 15.34 -22.22 22.87
C GLY A 19 13.99 -21.70 23.40
N LYS A 20 13.90 -20.44 23.82
CA LYS A 20 12.67 -19.75 24.25
C LYS A 20 12.09 -18.81 23.18
N GLY A 21 12.74 -18.69 22.03
CA GLY A 21 12.28 -17.78 20.96
C GLY A 21 12.74 -16.33 21.12
N GLU A 22 13.71 -16.06 22.00
CA GLU A 22 14.25 -14.71 22.23
C GLU A 22 15.58 -14.54 21.49
N VAL A 23 15.82 -13.37 20.89
CA VAL A 23 17.09 -13.07 20.23
C VAL A 23 18.23 -12.99 21.24
N VAL A 24 19.31 -13.72 20.96
CA VAL A 24 20.49 -13.85 21.82
C VAL A 24 21.53 -12.78 21.53
N ASN A 25 21.65 -12.36 20.26
CA ASN A 25 22.65 -11.39 19.87
C ASN A 25 22.27 -10.67 18.56
N PHE A 26 22.33 -9.34 18.57
CA PHE A 26 22.18 -8.48 17.38
C PHE A 26 23.52 -8.12 16.71
N SER A 27 24.66 -8.52 17.30
CA SER A 27 25.98 -8.06 16.87
C SER A 27 26.37 -8.44 15.44
N GLU A 28 25.71 -9.40 14.81
CA GLU A 28 25.91 -9.82 13.41
C GLU A 28 24.72 -9.43 12.51
N PHE A 29 23.63 -8.92 13.10
CA PHE A 29 22.39 -8.63 12.40
C PHE A 29 22.53 -7.35 11.57
N ASN A 30 22.34 -7.44 10.26
CA ASN A 30 22.48 -6.32 9.31
C ASN A 30 23.81 -5.55 9.39
N LYS A 31 24.89 -6.13 9.95
CA LYS A 31 26.23 -5.52 9.89
C LYS A 31 26.88 -5.85 8.53
N GLY A 32 27.00 -4.85 7.66
CA GLY A 32 27.49 -4.96 6.27
C GLY A 32 26.40 -4.67 5.21
N ASP A 33 26.74 -4.73 3.91
CA ASP A 33 25.84 -4.55 2.73
C ASP A 33 24.84 -5.72 2.56
N HIS A 34 24.16 -6.14 3.63
CA HIS A 34 23.35 -7.37 3.63
C HIS A 34 21.83 -7.17 3.55
N ASP A 35 21.33 -5.94 3.69
CA ASP A 35 19.91 -5.64 3.47
C ASP A 35 19.62 -5.50 1.96
N LYS A 36 19.25 -6.63 1.36
CA LYS A 36 19.02 -6.73 -0.09
C LYS A 36 17.86 -5.87 -0.58
N LEU A 37 16.99 -5.38 0.30
CA LEU A 37 15.87 -4.50 -0.09
C LEU A 37 16.33 -3.06 -0.34
N LYS A 38 17.44 -2.62 0.29
CA LYS A 38 17.98 -1.26 0.12
C LYS A 38 18.52 -1.00 -1.29
N GLU A 39 18.92 -2.04 -2.00
CA GLU A 39 19.55 -1.93 -3.32
C GLU A 39 18.61 -2.22 -4.50
N VAL A 40 17.34 -2.50 -4.23
CA VAL A 40 16.37 -2.89 -5.26
C VAL A 40 16.06 -1.69 -6.16
N LYS A 41 16.66 -1.64 -7.34
CA LYS A 41 16.34 -0.62 -8.38
C LYS A 41 15.32 -1.13 -9.40
N ILE A 42 15.35 -2.43 -9.67
CA ILE A 42 14.56 -3.06 -10.74
C ILE A 42 13.32 -3.70 -10.11
N ILE A 43 12.16 -3.33 -10.63
CA ILE A 43 10.90 -4.02 -10.35
C ILE A 43 10.86 -5.25 -11.27
N PRO A 44 10.73 -6.47 -10.73
CA PRO A 44 10.47 -7.66 -11.54
C PRO A 44 9.31 -7.40 -12.51
N GLU A 45 9.53 -7.67 -13.79
CA GLU A 45 8.46 -7.61 -14.79
C GLU A 45 7.32 -8.55 -14.37
N MET A 46 6.10 -8.04 -14.42
CA MET A 46 4.94 -8.86 -14.15
C MET A 46 4.79 -9.83 -15.34
N PRO A 47 4.68 -11.16 -15.13
CA PRO A 47 4.77 -12.16 -16.20
C PRO A 47 3.59 -12.15 -17.21
N CYS A 48 2.83 -11.06 -17.32
CA CYS A 48 1.71 -11.00 -18.25
C CYS A 48 1.29 -9.56 -18.57
N GLU A 49 1.98 -8.91 -19.51
CA GLU A 49 1.50 -7.64 -20.10
C GLU A 49 0.32 -7.86 -21.07
N ASP A 50 0.11 -9.08 -21.56
CA ASP A 50 -0.91 -9.38 -22.58
C ASP A 50 -2.20 -10.03 -22.04
N PHE A 51 -2.24 -10.52 -20.78
CA PHE A 51 -3.51 -11.01 -20.21
C PHE A 51 -4.46 -9.86 -19.93
N GLY A 52 -5.62 -9.87 -20.60
CA GLY A 52 -6.68 -8.89 -20.36
C GLY A 52 -6.48 -7.55 -21.05
N LYS A 53 -5.60 -7.46 -22.06
CA LYS A 53 -5.46 -6.29 -22.93
C LYS A 53 -6.81 -5.98 -23.59
N GLY A 54 -7.35 -4.78 -23.35
CA GLY A 54 -8.69 -4.37 -23.79
C GLY A 54 -9.86 -4.78 -22.88
N LEU A 55 -9.61 -5.55 -21.82
CA LEU A 55 -10.58 -5.87 -20.76
C LEU A 55 -10.29 -5.12 -19.46
N ILE A 56 -9.01 -4.88 -19.18
CA ILE A 56 -8.55 -4.23 -17.95
C ILE A 56 -8.37 -2.73 -18.22
N GLU A 57 -9.17 -1.95 -17.52
CA GLU A 57 -9.05 -0.50 -17.44
C GLU A 57 -7.95 -0.13 -16.44
N THR A 58 -7.05 0.78 -16.82
CA THR A 58 -5.90 1.13 -15.98
C THR A 58 -5.61 2.62 -15.97
N PHE A 59 -4.94 3.08 -14.91
CA PHE A 59 -4.24 4.35 -14.88
C PHE A 59 -2.99 4.23 -14.02
N GLU A 60 -2.02 5.11 -14.26
CA GLU A 60 -0.75 5.15 -13.53
C GLU A 60 -0.72 6.36 -12.59
N LEU A 61 -0.30 6.15 -11.34
CA LEU A 61 0.00 7.22 -10.40
C LEU A 61 1.35 6.99 -9.73
N LYS A 62 2.04 8.08 -9.37
CA LYS A 62 3.30 8.05 -8.63
C LYS A 62 3.05 8.30 -7.15
N THR A 63 3.72 7.54 -6.29
CA THR A 63 3.78 7.83 -4.85
C THR A 63 4.48 9.17 -4.62
N THR A 64 4.07 9.93 -3.61
CA THR A 64 4.76 11.16 -3.16
C THR A 64 5.41 10.97 -1.80
N TYR A 65 6.16 11.97 -1.34
CA TYR A 65 6.78 11.95 -0.02
C TYR A 65 5.71 11.89 1.10
N PRO A 66 5.89 11.05 2.16
CA PRO A 66 7.07 10.24 2.51
C PRO A 66 7.22 8.88 1.81
N GLY A 67 6.24 8.47 1.02
CA GLY A 67 6.20 7.19 0.32
C GLY A 67 4.94 6.40 0.66
N LEU A 68 4.91 5.11 0.33
CA LEU A 68 3.76 4.25 0.59
C LEU A 68 4.09 3.20 1.65
N VAL A 69 3.17 3.03 2.59
CA VAL A 69 3.21 1.93 3.56
C VAL A 69 1.87 1.21 3.48
N CYS A 70 1.90 -0.09 3.23
CA CYS A 70 0.71 -0.93 3.17
C CYS A 70 0.96 -2.20 3.97
N GLY A 71 -0.04 -2.66 4.74
CA GLY A 71 0.09 -3.88 5.53
C GLY A 71 0.90 -3.75 6.82
N ILE A 72 0.91 -2.58 7.47
CA ILE A 72 1.60 -2.40 8.77
C ILE A 72 1.13 -3.36 9.87
N GLY A 73 -0.08 -3.90 9.74
CA GLY A 73 -0.65 -4.84 10.70
C GLY A 73 -0.14 -6.28 10.55
N TYR A 74 0.64 -6.58 9.50
CA TYR A 74 1.26 -7.90 9.39
C TYR A 74 2.38 -8.06 10.43
N HIS A 75 2.50 -9.27 10.98
CA HIS A 75 3.53 -9.56 11.96
C HIS A 75 4.90 -9.61 11.30
N HIS A 76 5.77 -8.69 11.72
CA HIS A 76 7.19 -8.69 11.39
C HIS A 76 8.05 -8.39 12.64
N GLU A 77 7.42 -8.42 13.81
CA GLU A 77 8.07 -8.12 15.08
C GLU A 77 8.95 -9.30 15.53
N VAL A 78 10.09 -8.96 16.11
CA VAL A 78 10.98 -9.92 16.74
C VAL A 78 10.74 -9.88 18.24
N ASN A 79 10.46 -11.04 18.83
CA ASN A 79 10.33 -11.16 20.28
C ASN A 79 11.67 -10.84 20.93
N LYS A 80 11.71 -9.70 21.62
CA LYS A 80 12.85 -9.29 22.41
C LYS A 80 12.82 -10.00 23.76
N PRO A 81 13.97 -10.47 24.28
CA PRO A 81 14.02 -10.91 25.67
C PRO A 81 13.52 -9.79 26.58
N LYS A 82 12.75 -10.13 27.61
CA LYS A 82 12.40 -9.17 28.66
C LYS A 82 13.65 -8.88 29.48
N SER A 83 14.47 -7.92 29.04
CA SER A 83 15.61 -7.46 29.83
C SER A 83 15.07 -6.83 31.12
N SER A 84 15.26 -7.53 32.22
CA SER A 84 15.11 -7.00 33.57
C SER A 84 16.18 -5.94 33.80
N GLY A 85 15.84 -4.68 33.50
CA GLY A 85 16.62 -3.51 33.91
C GLY A 85 17.85 -3.20 33.06
N ASN A 86 17.92 -1.93 32.65
CA ASN A 86 19.08 -1.16 32.17
C ASN A 86 19.44 -1.22 30.67
N GLN A 87 19.08 -0.10 30.03
CA GLN A 87 19.78 0.66 28.97
C GLN A 87 20.04 0.03 27.59
N THR A 88 20.14 -1.29 27.40
CA THR A 88 20.44 -1.87 26.07
C THR A 88 19.22 -2.07 25.16
N ASP A 89 17.99 -2.11 25.68
CA ASP A 89 16.79 -2.32 24.85
C ASP A 89 16.49 -1.17 23.86
N LYS A 90 17.14 -0.02 24.02
CA LYS A 90 16.84 1.23 23.28
C LYS A 90 17.48 1.30 21.90
N GLU A 91 18.64 0.70 21.68
CA GLU A 91 19.36 0.74 20.40
C GLU A 91 18.87 -0.40 19.47
N ASP A 92 18.65 -1.59 20.03
CA ASP A 92 18.20 -2.77 19.29
C ASP A 92 16.81 -2.61 18.64
N SER A 93 15.98 -1.63 19.03
CA SER A 93 14.65 -1.41 18.38
C SER A 93 14.77 -0.63 17.09
N ALA A 94 15.85 0.14 16.94
CA ALA A 94 16.18 0.82 15.70
C ALA A 94 16.79 -0.14 14.68
N GLU A 95 17.38 -1.26 15.10
CA GLU A 95 18.12 -2.15 14.19
C GLU A 95 17.20 -3.06 13.34
N VAL A 96 15.99 -3.36 13.81
CA VAL A 96 15.08 -4.33 13.17
C VAL A 96 13.86 -3.62 12.59
N TYR A 97 13.40 -4.01 11.41
CA TYR A 97 12.06 -3.67 10.94
C TYR A 97 10.99 -4.25 11.86
N ASN A 98 10.25 -3.39 12.55
CA ASN A 98 9.23 -3.82 13.52
C ASN A 98 7.82 -3.90 12.93
N LEU A 99 7.56 -3.24 11.79
CA LEU A 99 6.23 -3.26 11.17
C LEU A 99 6.20 -4.16 9.94
N GLY A 100 5.07 -4.82 9.72
CA GLY A 100 4.84 -5.59 8.51
C GLY A 100 4.67 -4.72 7.27
N MET A 101 4.73 -5.39 6.12
CA MET A 101 4.40 -4.82 4.83
C MET A 101 3.72 -5.87 3.95
N TYR A 102 2.72 -5.47 3.17
CA TYR A 102 2.06 -6.40 2.27
C TYR A 102 2.89 -6.63 1.00
N PHE A 103 3.09 -7.90 0.65
CA PHE A 103 3.68 -8.32 -0.61
C PHE A 103 2.81 -9.39 -1.25
N ASP A 104 2.68 -9.34 -2.57
CA ASP A 104 2.07 -10.45 -3.31
C ASP A 104 2.94 -11.71 -3.14
N TYR A 105 2.29 -12.83 -2.85
CA TYR A 105 2.98 -14.08 -2.54
C TYR A 105 3.78 -14.61 -3.74
N THR A 106 3.24 -14.46 -4.95
CA THR A 106 3.82 -15.07 -6.16
C THR A 106 4.98 -14.24 -6.72
N SER A 107 4.74 -12.96 -6.97
CA SER A 107 5.72 -12.02 -7.53
C SER A 107 6.69 -11.50 -6.47
N GLY A 108 6.26 -11.44 -5.20
CA GLY A 108 7.00 -10.78 -4.13
C GLY A 108 6.96 -9.26 -4.21
N LEU A 109 6.12 -8.67 -5.07
CA LEU A 109 6.02 -7.21 -5.24
C LEU A 109 5.21 -6.56 -4.11
N PRO A 110 5.53 -5.32 -3.71
CA PRO A 110 4.74 -4.55 -2.75
C PRO A 110 3.46 -4.02 -3.39
N VAL A 111 2.45 -4.86 -3.56
CA VAL A 111 1.18 -4.48 -4.20
C VAL A 111 0.23 -3.81 -3.21
N ILE A 112 -0.75 -3.07 -3.71
CA ILE A 112 -1.87 -2.59 -2.89
C ILE A 112 -3.06 -3.51 -3.16
N PRO A 113 -3.62 -4.19 -2.15
CA PRO A 113 -4.74 -5.11 -2.36
C PRO A 113 -5.95 -4.44 -3.01
N GLY A 114 -6.56 -5.09 -3.99
CA GLY A 114 -7.79 -4.64 -4.64
C GLY A 114 -8.95 -4.46 -3.66
N SER A 115 -8.99 -5.27 -2.60
CA SER A 115 -9.95 -5.13 -1.50
C SER A 115 -9.74 -3.83 -0.71
N SER A 116 -8.49 -3.42 -0.45
CA SER A 116 -8.17 -2.15 0.20
C SER A 116 -8.53 -0.96 -0.69
N ILE A 117 -8.25 -1.04 -1.99
CA ILE A 117 -8.64 -0.02 -2.97
C ILE A 117 -10.16 0.13 -2.99
N LYS A 118 -10.89 -0.98 -3.11
CA LYS A 118 -12.35 -1.03 -3.11
C LYS A 118 -12.94 -0.45 -1.81
N GLY A 119 -12.37 -0.80 -0.67
CA GLY A 119 -12.81 -0.33 0.64
C GLY A 119 -12.63 1.19 0.80
N MET A 120 -11.46 1.71 0.43
CA MET A 120 -11.17 3.14 0.47
C MET A 120 -12.12 3.92 -0.44
N LEU A 121 -12.24 3.51 -1.71
CA LEU A 121 -13.12 4.16 -2.68
C LEU A 121 -14.58 4.19 -2.20
N ARG A 122 -15.05 3.09 -1.62
CA ARG A 122 -16.42 3.01 -1.06
C ARG A 122 -16.62 3.97 0.11
N SER A 123 -15.67 4.03 1.05
CA SER A 123 -15.75 4.92 2.22
C SER A 123 -15.67 6.39 1.80
N ALA A 124 -14.76 6.73 0.87
CA ALA A 124 -14.65 8.07 0.33
C ALA A 124 -15.96 8.57 -0.31
N ILE A 125 -16.60 7.74 -1.13
CA ILE A 125 -17.89 8.09 -1.75
C ILE A 125 -18.99 8.28 -0.72
N LEU A 126 -19.01 7.44 0.33
CA LEU A 126 -20.03 7.49 1.38
C LEU A 126 -19.90 8.74 2.26
N GLU A 127 -18.67 9.16 2.55
CA GLU A 127 -18.41 10.18 3.59
C GLU A 127 -18.14 11.58 3.03
N TRP A 128 -17.69 11.70 1.77
CA TRP A 128 -17.13 12.96 1.24
C TRP A 128 -17.87 13.56 0.05
N GLY A 129 -19.03 13.05 -0.32
CA GLY A 129 -19.92 13.73 -1.28
C GLY A 129 -19.37 13.88 -2.71
N PHE A 130 -18.40 13.06 -3.13
CA PHE A 130 -17.80 13.13 -4.48
C PHE A 130 -18.82 13.03 -5.62
N LEU A 131 -19.97 12.41 -5.35
CA LEU A 131 -21.06 12.21 -6.31
C LEU A 131 -22.07 13.37 -6.32
N GLU A 132 -21.95 14.31 -5.37
CA GLU A 132 -22.76 15.52 -5.27
C GLU A 132 -22.03 16.73 -5.88
N ASP A 133 -20.69 16.68 -5.94
CA ASP A 133 -19.84 17.71 -6.52
C ASP A 133 -19.93 17.73 -8.05
N LYS A 134 -20.56 18.78 -8.60
CA LYS A 134 -20.75 18.96 -10.04
C LYS A 134 -19.44 19.13 -10.80
N ASP A 135 -18.43 19.73 -10.19
CA ASP A 135 -17.14 19.95 -10.84
C ASP A 135 -16.38 18.62 -10.97
N VAL A 136 -16.45 17.78 -9.93
CA VAL A 136 -15.93 16.40 -9.98
C VAL A 136 -16.65 15.58 -11.04
N LEU A 137 -17.99 15.60 -11.07
CA LEU A 137 -18.77 14.86 -12.06
C LEU A 137 -18.44 15.30 -13.49
N LYS A 138 -18.32 16.61 -13.72
CA LYS A 138 -17.93 17.18 -15.01
C LYS A 138 -16.52 16.76 -15.42
N LYS A 139 -15.55 16.84 -14.49
CA LYS A 139 -14.17 16.39 -14.72
C LYS A 139 -14.11 14.90 -15.09
N CYS A 140 -14.98 14.09 -14.49
CA CYS A 140 -15.08 12.66 -14.77
C CYS A 140 -15.92 12.33 -16.02
N GLY A 141 -16.50 13.32 -16.71
CA GLY A 141 -17.27 13.13 -17.93
C GLY A 141 -18.71 12.63 -17.71
N PHE A 142 -19.28 12.83 -16.52
CA PHE A 142 -20.68 12.51 -16.24
C PHE A 142 -21.60 13.71 -16.55
N GLY A 143 -22.71 13.49 -17.24
CA GLY A 143 -23.57 14.55 -17.77
C GLY A 143 -24.09 15.54 -16.71
N GLU A 144 -24.05 16.84 -17.05
CA GLU A 144 -24.20 18.00 -16.15
C GLU A 144 -25.54 18.08 -15.36
N ASN A 145 -26.56 17.29 -15.74
CA ASN A 145 -27.94 17.42 -15.25
C ASN A 145 -28.45 16.24 -14.42
N LYS A 146 -27.60 15.25 -14.08
CA LYS A 146 -28.01 14.10 -13.27
C LYS A 146 -27.25 14.08 -11.95
N GLY A 147 -27.95 14.36 -10.86
CA GLY A 147 -27.46 13.98 -9.53
C GLY A 147 -27.31 12.46 -9.48
N ILE A 148 -26.20 11.98 -8.93
CA ILE A 148 -25.96 10.56 -8.72
C ILE A 148 -26.38 10.22 -7.29
N ASP A 149 -27.33 9.29 -7.16
CA ASP A 149 -27.62 8.66 -5.89
C ASP A 149 -26.43 7.79 -5.46
N ALA A 150 -25.73 8.22 -4.40
CA ALA A 150 -24.56 7.54 -3.86
C ALA A 150 -24.88 6.14 -3.36
N GLU A 151 -26.06 5.91 -2.79
CA GLU A 151 -26.47 4.59 -2.31
C GLU A 151 -26.67 3.64 -3.49
N LYS A 152 -27.31 4.12 -4.57
CA LYS A 152 -27.42 3.36 -5.82
C LYS A 152 -26.04 3.05 -6.42
N PHE A 153 -25.14 4.03 -6.45
CA PHE A 153 -23.77 3.83 -6.94
C PHE A 153 -23.05 2.75 -6.13
N ILE A 154 -23.09 2.84 -4.79
CA ILE A 154 -22.43 1.89 -3.88
C ILE A 154 -22.95 0.46 -4.09
N LYS A 155 -24.27 0.28 -4.08
CA LYS A 155 -24.90 -1.05 -4.27
C LYS A 155 -24.59 -1.66 -5.63
N THR A 156 -24.48 -0.83 -6.66
CA THR A 156 -24.21 -1.28 -8.02
C THR A 156 -22.73 -1.64 -8.19
N VAL A 157 -21.83 -0.68 -7.95
CA VAL A 157 -20.41 -0.74 -8.29
C VAL A 157 -19.60 -1.57 -7.28
N PHE A 158 -19.92 -1.45 -5.99
CA PHE A 158 -19.15 -2.11 -4.93
C PHE A 158 -19.80 -3.40 -4.44
N GLU A 159 -21.12 -3.50 -4.40
CA GLU A 159 -21.81 -4.69 -3.88
C GLU A 159 -22.26 -5.64 -5.00
N GLY A 160 -22.42 -5.14 -6.23
CA GLY A 160 -22.91 -5.93 -7.36
C GLY A 160 -24.37 -6.38 -7.18
N LYS A 161 -25.17 -5.59 -6.44
CA LYS A 161 -26.55 -5.95 -6.10
C LYS A 161 -27.40 -6.04 -7.37
N GLY A 162 -28.01 -7.19 -7.60
CA GLY A 162 -28.82 -7.44 -8.80
C GLY A 162 -28.02 -7.78 -10.06
N LEU A 163 -26.69 -7.95 -9.94
CA LEU A 163 -25.82 -8.33 -11.06
C LEU A 163 -25.33 -9.78 -10.89
N SER A 164 -25.17 -10.46 -12.03
CA SER A 164 -24.44 -11.73 -12.08
C SER A 164 -22.99 -11.51 -11.66
N ILE A 165 -22.30 -12.57 -11.22
CA ILE A 165 -20.89 -12.47 -10.80
C ILE A 165 -19.99 -11.97 -11.95
N TYR A 166 -20.36 -12.26 -13.21
CA TYR A 166 -19.59 -11.90 -14.40
C TYR A 166 -19.78 -10.44 -14.84
N ASP A 167 -20.86 -9.80 -14.39
CA ASP A 167 -21.21 -8.42 -14.75
C ASP A 167 -20.78 -7.40 -13.67
N ARG A 168 -20.14 -7.87 -12.60
CA ARG A 168 -19.66 -7.01 -11.50
C ARG A 168 -18.33 -6.36 -11.87
N ASP A 169 -18.13 -5.16 -11.33
CA ASP A 169 -16.82 -4.52 -11.36
C ASP A 169 -15.83 -5.30 -10.47
N ILE A 170 -14.63 -5.52 -11.00
CA ILE A 170 -13.54 -6.22 -10.30
C ILE A 170 -12.41 -5.23 -10.03
N PHE A 171 -12.03 -5.14 -8.77
CA PHE A 171 -10.94 -4.30 -8.27
C PHE A 171 -9.71 -5.19 -8.12
N LEU A 172 -8.74 -5.04 -9.01
CA LEU A 172 -7.51 -5.82 -8.99
C LEU A 172 -6.46 -5.10 -8.13
N ASP A 173 -5.42 -5.83 -7.74
CA ASP A 173 -4.32 -5.24 -6.98
C ASP A 173 -3.59 -4.17 -7.80
N ALA A 174 -3.23 -3.06 -7.18
CA ALA A 174 -2.34 -2.09 -7.83
C ALA A 174 -0.89 -2.56 -7.71
N VAL A 175 -0.19 -2.59 -8.83
CA VAL A 175 1.18 -3.14 -8.93
C VAL A 175 2.19 -2.04 -9.19
N PRO A 176 3.38 -2.08 -8.58
CA PRO A 176 4.45 -1.18 -8.96
C PRO A 176 4.94 -1.54 -10.37
N ILE A 177 5.13 -0.54 -11.23
CA ILE A 177 5.56 -0.72 -12.64
C ILE A 177 6.79 0.10 -13.01
N GLY A 178 7.22 1.05 -12.17
CA GLY A 178 8.39 1.86 -12.46
C GLY A 178 8.97 2.57 -11.25
N THR A 179 10.28 2.75 -11.25
CA THR A 179 11.03 3.54 -10.27
C THR A 179 11.81 4.64 -11.02
N PRO A 180 11.72 5.93 -10.62
CA PRO A 180 12.48 6.98 -11.27
C PRO A 180 13.93 6.98 -10.74
N LYS A 181 14.77 6.09 -11.28
CA LYS A 181 16.23 5.96 -11.01
C LYS A 181 16.63 5.87 -9.52
N GLN A 182 15.68 5.61 -8.62
CA GLN A 182 15.86 5.41 -7.19
C GLN A 182 15.56 3.96 -6.80
N TYR A 183 15.86 3.62 -5.55
CA TYR A 183 15.52 2.33 -4.95
C TYR A 183 14.00 2.21 -4.74
N LEU A 184 13.44 1.01 -4.90
CA LEU A 184 12.03 0.71 -4.67
C LEU A 184 11.65 0.89 -3.20
N PHE A 185 12.52 0.44 -2.29
CA PHE A 185 12.29 0.51 -0.86
C PHE A 185 13.17 1.55 -0.17
N GLY A 186 12.63 2.09 0.91
CA GLY A 186 13.36 2.91 1.87
C GLY A 186 12.99 2.47 3.29
N GLU A 187 13.76 2.95 4.24
CA GLU A 187 13.41 2.82 5.66
C GLU A 187 12.95 4.15 6.22
N ASP A 188 12.16 4.05 7.28
CA ASP A 188 11.74 5.21 8.05
C ASP A 188 11.55 4.82 9.52
N TYR A 189 11.41 5.81 10.38
CA TYR A 189 11.37 5.65 11.82
C TYR A 189 10.20 6.45 12.41
N ILE A 190 9.35 5.76 13.18
CA ILE A 190 8.34 6.43 14.02
C ILE A 190 8.86 6.43 15.45
N THR A 191 8.89 7.61 16.08
CA THR A 191 9.29 7.76 17.48
C THR A 191 8.08 8.02 18.36
N HIS A 192 7.80 7.12 19.29
CA HIS A 192 6.82 7.38 20.33
C HIS A 192 7.50 8.01 21.56
N HIS A 193 6.85 9.04 22.13
CA HIS A 193 7.25 9.71 23.35
C HIS A 193 6.25 9.38 24.47
N PRO A 194 6.55 8.43 25.37
CA PRO A 194 5.67 8.13 26.50
C PRO A 194 5.58 9.31 27.49
N HIS A 195 6.59 10.19 27.55
CA HIS A 195 6.57 11.47 28.26
C HIS A 195 7.38 12.53 27.49
N PRO A 196 7.05 13.84 27.60
CA PRO A 196 7.70 14.91 26.84
C PRO A 196 9.22 15.04 27.02
N LEU A 197 9.75 14.65 28.18
CA LEU A 197 11.18 14.73 28.52
C LEU A 197 11.89 13.37 28.44
N GLN A 198 11.18 12.30 28.08
CA GLN A 198 11.81 10.99 27.90
C GLN A 198 12.34 10.83 26.49
N ASN A 199 13.50 10.18 26.37
CA ASN A 199 14.13 9.90 25.09
C ASN A 199 13.18 9.09 24.20
N PRO A 200 13.05 9.46 22.90
CA PRO A 200 12.20 8.75 21.95
C PRO A 200 12.63 7.29 21.82
N LYS A 201 11.65 6.41 21.61
CA LYS A 201 11.89 5.02 21.20
C LYS A 201 11.62 4.89 19.71
N PRO A 202 12.65 4.84 18.84
CA PRO A 202 12.47 4.71 17.41
C PRO A 202 11.98 3.30 17.06
N VAL A 203 10.98 3.26 16.18
CA VAL A 203 10.43 2.05 15.56
C VAL A 203 10.76 2.12 14.08
N ARG A 204 11.76 1.35 13.65
CA ARG A 204 12.16 1.23 12.23
C ARG A 204 11.13 0.41 11.46
N PHE A 205 10.77 0.85 10.25
CA PHE A 205 9.90 0.11 9.34
C PHE A 205 10.28 0.30 7.87
N LEU A 206 9.85 -0.63 7.03
CA LEU A 206 10.05 -0.60 5.59
C LEU A 206 8.93 0.22 4.92
N ARG A 207 9.28 1.02 3.93
CA ARG A 207 8.33 1.75 3.06
C ARG A 207 8.72 1.61 1.60
N VAL A 208 7.74 1.79 0.71
CA VAL A 208 8.01 2.07 -0.70
C VAL A 208 8.42 3.52 -0.83
N ASN A 209 9.48 3.79 -1.61
CA ASN A 209 9.95 5.15 -1.79
C ASN A 209 8.95 6.03 -2.56
N PRO A 210 9.06 7.37 -2.39
CA PRO A 210 8.41 8.33 -3.28
C PRO A 210 8.86 8.14 -4.74
N GLY A 211 8.00 8.55 -5.66
CA GLY A 211 8.23 8.51 -7.09
C GLY A 211 7.96 7.15 -7.74
N VAL A 212 7.73 6.09 -6.95
CA VAL A 212 7.39 4.76 -7.49
C VAL A 212 6.03 4.83 -8.17
N THR A 213 5.98 4.40 -9.43
CA THR A 213 4.77 4.40 -10.24
C THR A 213 4.00 3.11 -10.00
N TYR A 214 2.74 3.24 -9.61
CA TYR A 214 1.78 2.15 -9.47
C TYR A 214 0.77 2.19 -10.61
N GLN A 215 0.50 1.02 -11.18
CA GLN A 215 -0.61 0.82 -12.10
C GLN A 215 -1.82 0.32 -11.32
N PHE A 216 -2.88 1.11 -11.33
CA PHE A 216 -4.19 0.73 -10.81
C PHE A 216 -4.97 0.01 -11.91
N ARG A 217 -5.63 -1.09 -11.56
CA ARG A 217 -6.20 -2.03 -12.53
C ARG A 217 -7.61 -2.43 -12.12
N PHE A 218 -8.53 -2.35 -13.06
CA PHE A 218 -9.94 -2.64 -12.83
C PHE A 218 -10.52 -3.38 -14.03
N ILE A 219 -11.49 -4.27 -13.80
CA ILE A 219 -12.37 -4.76 -14.87
C ILE A 219 -13.70 -4.07 -14.64
N LEU A 220 -13.98 -3.05 -15.43
CA LEU A 220 -15.16 -2.21 -15.28
C LEU A 220 -16.20 -2.52 -16.36
N LYS A 221 -17.48 -2.54 -15.97
CA LYS A 221 -18.60 -2.81 -16.88
C LYS A 221 -19.53 -1.61 -17.00
N ASP A 222 -20.14 -1.38 -18.16
CA ASP A 222 -21.14 -0.33 -18.32
C ASP A 222 -22.49 -0.78 -17.77
N HIS A 223 -22.78 -0.47 -16.50
CA HIS A 223 -24.03 -0.89 -15.85
C HIS A 223 -24.49 0.13 -14.80
N GLY A 224 -25.78 0.04 -14.43
CA GLY A 224 -26.41 0.98 -13.48
C GLY A 224 -26.55 2.42 -13.97
N GLY A 225 -26.21 2.68 -15.24
CA GLY A 225 -26.09 4.02 -15.81
C GLY A 225 -24.74 4.69 -15.55
N PHE A 226 -23.73 3.93 -15.12
CA PHE A 226 -22.38 4.41 -14.84
C PHE A 226 -21.37 3.82 -15.83
N PRO A 227 -20.88 4.60 -16.80
CA PRO A 227 -19.87 4.16 -17.74
C PRO A 227 -18.57 3.76 -17.04
N ALA A 228 -17.85 2.78 -17.59
CA ALA A 228 -16.55 2.34 -17.14
C ALA A 228 -15.53 3.49 -17.08
N GLU A 229 -15.48 4.32 -18.12
CA GLU A 229 -14.60 5.48 -18.20
C GLU A 229 -14.87 6.51 -17.08
N PHE A 230 -16.14 6.77 -16.78
CA PHE A 230 -16.53 7.64 -15.68
C PHE A 230 -16.03 7.10 -14.33
N LYS A 231 -16.27 5.81 -14.06
CA LYS A 231 -15.82 5.15 -12.83
C LYS A 231 -14.30 5.20 -12.70
N LEU A 232 -13.58 4.96 -13.80
CA LEU A 232 -12.11 5.00 -13.81
C LEU A 232 -11.57 6.39 -13.44
N LYS A 233 -12.12 7.45 -14.03
CA LYS A 233 -11.74 8.85 -13.71
C LYS A 233 -12.10 9.23 -12.28
N LEU A 234 -13.29 8.85 -11.81
CA LEU A 234 -13.72 9.10 -10.44
C LEU A 234 -12.79 8.41 -9.43
N PHE A 235 -12.44 7.14 -9.66
CA PHE A 235 -11.54 6.42 -8.78
C PHE A 235 -10.15 7.05 -8.73
N LYS A 236 -9.63 7.50 -9.88
CA LYS A 236 -8.37 8.25 -9.95
C LYS A 236 -8.44 9.52 -9.09
N GLU A 237 -9.51 10.31 -9.22
CA GLU A 237 -9.69 11.54 -8.45
C GLU A 237 -9.71 11.30 -6.94
N ILE A 238 -10.47 10.29 -6.50
CA ILE A 238 -10.57 9.92 -5.09
C ILE A 238 -9.21 9.47 -4.55
N ILE A 239 -8.48 8.64 -5.30
CA ILE A 239 -7.15 8.15 -4.91
C ILE A 239 -6.14 9.30 -4.81
N CYS A 240 -6.15 10.25 -5.73
CA CYS A 240 -5.30 11.44 -5.67
C CYS A 240 -5.66 12.37 -4.50
N THR A 241 -6.90 12.34 -4.02
CA THR A 241 -7.37 13.21 -2.93
C THR A 241 -7.05 12.65 -1.54
N PHE A 242 -7.30 11.36 -1.30
CA PHE A 242 -7.10 10.76 0.03
C PHE A 242 -5.81 9.97 0.20
N GLY A 243 -5.26 9.47 -0.91
CA GLY A 243 -4.21 8.47 -0.87
C GLY A 243 -4.72 7.07 -0.48
N LEU A 244 -3.79 6.12 -0.40
CA LEU A 244 -4.03 4.71 -0.11
C LEU A 244 -2.96 4.14 0.82
N GLY A 245 -3.35 3.17 1.64
CA GLY A 245 -2.45 2.50 2.56
C GLY A 245 -2.61 3.00 3.99
N ALA A 246 -1.56 2.84 4.79
CA ALA A 246 -1.56 3.22 6.19
C ALA A 246 -1.02 4.63 6.39
N LYS A 247 -1.46 5.29 7.48
CA LYS A 247 -0.93 6.59 7.94
C LYS A 247 -1.10 7.73 6.92
N THR A 248 -2.19 7.73 6.16
CA THR A 248 -2.52 8.80 5.21
C THR A 248 -2.64 10.18 5.85
N ASN A 249 -3.14 10.27 7.09
CA ASN A 249 -3.25 11.51 7.85
C ASN A 249 -1.91 12.21 8.14
N VAL A 250 -0.78 11.49 8.07
CA VAL A 250 0.57 12.04 8.24
C VAL A 250 1.35 12.05 6.92
N GLY A 251 0.65 11.96 5.79
CA GLY A 251 1.19 12.14 4.44
C GLY A 251 1.66 10.87 3.71
N TYR A 252 1.63 9.69 4.35
CA TYR A 252 1.96 8.45 3.65
C TYR A 252 0.89 8.05 2.65
N GLY A 253 1.28 7.33 1.61
CA GLY A 253 0.33 6.76 0.66
C GLY A 253 -0.34 7.78 -0.24
N GLN A 254 0.22 8.98 -0.37
CA GLN A 254 -0.28 10.01 -1.28
C GLN A 254 0.19 9.73 -2.72
N PHE A 255 -0.67 10.02 -3.69
CA PHE A 255 -0.46 9.73 -5.10
C PHE A 255 -0.70 10.96 -5.98
N VAL A 256 0.10 11.09 -7.04
CA VAL A 256 -0.05 12.15 -8.06
C VAL A 256 0.06 11.58 -9.45
N GLU A 257 -0.46 12.33 -10.42
CA GLU A 257 -0.29 11.99 -11.84
C GLU A 257 1.19 12.02 -12.25
N LYS A 258 1.52 11.20 -13.26
CA LYS A 258 2.88 10.96 -13.73
C LYS A 258 3.53 12.17 -14.38
#